data_AF-A0A2D7Z3K3-F1
#
_entry.id   AF-A0A2D7Z3K3-F1
#
_cell.length_a   1.000
_cell.length_b   1.000
_cell.length_c   1.000
_cell.angle_alpha   90.00
_cell.angle_beta   90.00
_cell.angle_gamma   90.00
#
_symmetry.space_group_name_H-M   'P 1'
#
loop_
_entity.id
_entity.type
_entity.pdbx_description
1 polymer ?
#
loop_
_entity_poly.entity_id
_entity_poly.type
_entity_poly.pdbx_seq_one_letter_code
_entity_poly.pdbx_strand_id
1 'polypeptide(L)'
;MAEKHELNWNDETSSPPRLTGRRMGRWSAFCVAGVILAIAAYYLLGMLFIHRVSDDVDFAAPPAPGESHAVALAAGLIHREVDVNRWTANDPWVIPSSLLDNMPHFQQGVIYALSRFAIEMSDQIGRTRGSSEVDKNLDKAAGLLKYPGDIWVFDLSTSLMPTATSEKQYRAARRELLAYNQRLAAGAAVFDRRADNLLATVDRFAADLGSASATIDQHLSESGGPLVDFVVDDIFYRTKGRLYAYFLLLKALGEDFAPVLKERQVATVYGQMLTSLAAAARLDPLIVVGGTPDGLYFPNHLAVQGFYLLRARTQLREIANILQK
;
A
#
# COMPACT_ATOMS: atom_id res chain seq x y z
N MET A 1 13.20 89.74 58.94
CA MET A 1 13.09 89.26 57.55
C MET A 1 13.25 87.76 57.60
N ALA A 2 12.17 87.04 57.27
CA ALA A 2 12.08 85.59 57.39
C ALA A 2 12.59 84.93 56.11
N GLU A 3 13.56 84.04 56.23
CA GLU A 3 14.11 83.24 55.13
C GLU A 3 13.42 81.88 55.13
N LYS A 4 12.70 81.57 54.05
CA LYS A 4 11.93 80.33 53.88
C LYS A 4 12.90 79.17 53.63
N HIS A 5 12.85 78.17 54.50
CA HIS A 5 13.47 76.86 54.29
C HIS A 5 12.53 76.04 53.40
N GLU A 6 12.87 75.84 52.12
CA GLU A 6 12.14 74.93 51.25
C GLU A 6 12.57 73.48 51.55
N LEU A 7 11.63 72.67 52.05
CA LEU A 7 11.80 71.23 52.14
C LEU A 7 11.57 70.61 50.75
N ASN A 8 12.62 70.01 50.19
CA ASN A 8 12.56 69.22 48.97
C ASN A 8 11.98 67.82 49.28
N TRP A 9 10.67 67.68 49.16
CA TRP A 9 9.95 66.41 49.24
C TRP A 9 9.69 65.89 47.82
N ASN A 10 10.50 64.96 47.32
CA ASN A 10 10.12 63.88 46.37
C ASN A 10 11.34 63.16 45.74
N ASP A 11 12.48 63.12 46.42
CA ASP A 11 13.56 62.16 46.16
C ASP A 11 13.15 60.76 46.70
N GLU A 12 12.03 60.22 46.21
CA GLU A 12 11.58 58.86 46.56
C GLU A 12 10.57 58.33 45.52
N THR A 13 11.00 58.22 44.27
CA THR A 13 10.40 57.25 43.34
C THR A 13 11.51 56.45 42.68
N SER A 14 12.06 55.48 43.42
CA SER A 14 12.81 54.38 42.80
C SER A 14 11.84 53.61 41.90
N SER A 15 11.75 54.01 40.63
CA SER A 15 11.10 53.21 39.60
C SER A 15 11.77 51.83 39.60
N PRO A 16 11.04 50.71 39.74
CA PRO A 16 11.66 49.40 39.61
C PRO A 16 12.34 49.32 38.23
N PRO A 17 13.50 48.67 38.11
CA PRO A 17 14.17 48.55 36.82
C PRO A 17 13.17 47.93 35.85
N ARG A 18 12.80 48.66 34.80
CA ARG A 18 12.02 48.11 33.69
C ARG A 18 12.85 46.96 33.13
N LEU A 19 12.53 45.72 33.52
CA LEU A 19 13.06 44.53 32.89
C LEU A 19 12.82 44.70 31.40
N THR A 20 13.91 44.98 30.69
CA THR A 20 13.91 45.28 29.27
C THR A 20 13.23 44.12 28.53
N GLY A 21 11.98 44.32 28.08
CA GLY A 21 11.18 43.32 27.36
C GLY A 21 11.87 42.78 26.10
N ARG A 22 12.95 43.44 25.66
CA ARG A 22 13.81 43.03 24.55
C ARG A 22 14.66 41.79 24.83
N ARG A 23 15.02 41.49 26.10
CA ARG A 23 15.69 40.22 26.45
C ARG A 23 14.66 39.09 26.51
N MET A 24 13.52 39.30 27.17
CA MET A 24 12.48 38.28 27.32
C MET A 24 11.87 37.85 25.96
N GLY A 25 11.69 38.80 25.04
CA GLY A 25 11.27 38.51 23.66
C GLY A 25 12.29 37.74 22.79
N ARG A 26 13.59 37.84 23.11
CA ARG A 26 14.63 37.05 22.42
C ARG A 26 14.66 35.61 22.95
N TRP A 27 14.55 35.42 24.26
CA TRP A 27 14.45 34.09 24.86
C TRP A 27 13.19 33.34 24.40
N SER A 28 12.04 34.02 24.29
CA SER A 28 10.83 33.40 23.71
C SER A 28 11.00 33.04 22.24
N ALA A 29 11.66 33.89 21.43
CA ALA A 29 11.96 33.58 20.03
C ALA A 29 12.91 32.38 19.87
N PHE A 30 13.93 32.25 20.72
CA PHE A 30 14.82 31.07 20.73
C PHE A 30 14.10 29.80 21.16
N CYS A 31 13.20 29.86 22.15
CA CYS A 31 12.36 28.72 22.54
C CYS A 31 11.43 28.29 21.40
N VAL A 32 10.77 29.23 20.72
CA VAL A 32 9.89 28.94 19.57
C VAL A 32 10.69 28.33 18.42
N ALA A 33 11.86 28.90 18.07
CA ALA A 33 12.73 28.35 17.06
C ALA A 33 13.24 26.94 17.42
N GLY A 34 13.57 26.70 18.69
CA GLY A 34 13.96 25.39 19.20
C GLY A 34 12.84 24.34 19.09
N VAL A 35 11.59 24.72 19.40
CA VAL A 35 10.42 23.85 19.22
C VAL A 35 10.18 23.53 17.74
N ILE A 36 10.24 24.53 16.85
CA ILE A 36 10.11 24.30 15.40
C ILE A 36 11.19 23.35 14.89
N LEU A 37 12.44 23.54 15.32
CA LEU A 37 13.56 22.70 14.91
C LEU A 37 13.42 21.27 15.47
N ALA A 38 12.91 21.11 16.69
CA ALA A 38 12.61 19.81 17.26
C ALA A 38 11.47 19.08 16.51
N ILE A 39 10.41 19.80 16.12
CA ILE A 39 9.32 19.25 15.29
C ILE A 39 9.88 18.85 13.92
N ALA A 40 10.63 19.72 13.25
CA ALA A 40 11.26 19.42 11.97
C ALA A 40 12.18 18.19 12.06
N ALA A 41 13.01 18.11 13.10
CA ALA A 41 13.87 16.95 13.34
C ALA A 41 13.06 15.67 13.60
N TYR A 42 11.96 15.75 14.37
CA TYR A 42 11.06 14.61 14.60
C TYR A 42 10.46 14.08 13.31
N TYR A 43 9.95 14.96 12.44
CA TYR A 43 9.40 14.57 11.14
C TYR A 43 10.50 14.02 10.20
N LEU A 44 11.64 14.70 10.08
CA LEU A 44 12.73 14.26 9.19
C LEU A 44 13.33 12.92 9.63
N LEU A 45 13.65 12.76 10.92
CA LEU A 45 14.17 11.49 11.43
C LEU A 45 13.11 10.38 11.32
N GLY A 46 11.86 10.67 11.68
CA GLY A 46 10.76 9.72 11.55
C GLY A 46 10.55 9.24 10.12
N MET A 47 10.61 10.15 9.14
CA MET A 47 10.53 9.79 7.72
C MET A 47 11.69 8.90 7.28
N LEU A 48 12.93 9.22 7.67
CA LEU A 48 14.10 8.40 7.33
C LEU A 48 14.03 6.98 7.89
N PHE A 49 13.40 6.80 9.06
CA PHE A 49 13.24 5.47 9.68
C PHE A 49 12.05 4.69 9.10
N ILE A 50 10.96 5.36 8.72
CA ILE A 50 9.72 4.71 8.29
C ILE A 50 9.68 4.48 6.76
N HIS A 51 10.37 5.30 5.96
CA HIS A 51 10.31 5.21 4.49
C HIS A 51 10.95 3.92 3.96
N ARG A 52 10.13 2.90 3.72
CA ARG A 52 10.54 1.64 3.06
C ARG A 52 9.42 1.10 2.17
N VAL A 53 9.51 1.37 0.87
CA VAL A 53 8.73 0.64 -0.13
C VAL A 53 9.31 -0.77 -0.22
N SER A 54 8.56 -1.76 0.27
CA SER A 54 9.01 -3.16 0.32
C SER A 54 8.61 -3.92 -0.94
N ASP A 55 9.37 -3.71 -2.02
CA ASP A 55 9.14 -4.27 -3.35
C ASP A 55 10.06 -5.46 -3.69
N ASP A 56 10.57 -6.15 -2.67
CA ASP A 56 11.38 -7.36 -2.82
C ASP A 56 10.59 -8.49 -3.53
N VAL A 57 10.84 -8.63 -4.82
CA VAL A 57 10.26 -9.65 -5.71
C VAL A 57 10.68 -11.09 -5.37
N ASP A 58 11.69 -11.26 -4.53
CA ASP A 58 12.12 -12.56 -4.03
C ASP A 58 11.46 -12.92 -2.69
N PHE A 59 10.58 -12.05 -2.18
CA PHE A 59 9.75 -12.35 -1.01
C PHE A 59 9.02 -13.69 -1.17
N ALA A 60 9.17 -14.54 -0.16
CA ALA A 60 8.54 -15.83 -0.08
C ALA A 60 8.00 -16.07 1.33
N ALA A 61 6.84 -16.72 1.41
CA ALA A 61 6.32 -17.28 2.65
C ALA A 61 6.08 -18.77 2.41
N PRO A 62 7.03 -19.65 2.81
CA PRO A 62 6.94 -21.06 2.48
C PRO A 62 5.72 -21.70 3.16
N PRO A 63 4.89 -22.46 2.42
CA PRO A 63 3.75 -23.17 3.00
C PRO A 63 4.20 -24.41 3.78
N ALA A 64 3.36 -24.86 4.72
CA ALA A 64 3.52 -26.20 5.31
C ALA A 64 3.12 -27.30 4.30
N PRO A 65 3.53 -28.57 4.50
CA PRO A 65 3.11 -29.65 3.62
C PRO A 65 1.58 -29.77 3.49
N GLY A 66 1.07 -29.78 2.26
CA GLY A 66 -0.36 -29.86 1.96
C GLY A 66 -1.10 -28.52 1.92
N GLU A 67 -0.45 -27.43 2.31
CA GLU A 67 -0.97 -26.07 2.19
C GLU A 67 -0.82 -25.51 0.76
N SER A 68 -1.59 -24.47 0.43
CA SER A 68 -1.42 -23.68 -0.80
C SER A 68 -0.29 -22.67 -0.64
N HIS A 69 0.57 -22.61 -1.67
CA HIS A 69 1.64 -21.62 -1.78
C HIS A 69 1.08 -20.20 -1.87
N ALA A 70 0.05 -19.99 -2.70
CA ALA A 70 -0.55 -18.68 -2.91
C ALA A 70 -1.25 -18.13 -1.65
N VAL A 71 -1.94 -18.99 -0.88
CA VAL A 71 -2.58 -18.57 0.37
C VAL A 71 -1.56 -18.26 1.46
N ALA A 72 -0.51 -19.09 1.60
CA ALA A 72 0.58 -18.83 2.53
C ALA A 72 1.28 -17.49 2.22
N LEU A 73 1.56 -17.25 0.94
CA LEU A 73 2.11 -15.99 0.45
C LEU A 73 1.20 -14.80 0.75
N ALA A 74 -0.10 -14.90 0.50
CA ALA A 74 -1.06 -13.85 0.79
C ALA A 74 -1.05 -13.48 2.29
N ALA A 75 -1.09 -14.50 3.16
CA ALA A 75 -0.99 -14.29 4.61
C ALA A 75 0.37 -13.69 5.04
N GLY A 76 1.45 -14.09 4.36
CA GLY A 76 2.80 -13.54 4.57
C GLY A 76 2.91 -12.07 4.17
N LEU A 77 2.33 -11.68 3.03
CA LEU A 77 2.31 -10.29 2.58
C LEU A 77 1.52 -9.40 3.54
N ILE A 78 0.37 -9.86 4.05
CA ILE A 78 -0.38 -9.12 5.07
C ILE A 78 0.46 -8.93 6.32
N HIS A 79 1.14 -9.97 6.79
CA HIS A 79 2.03 -9.87 7.96
C HIS A 79 3.13 -8.84 7.73
N ARG A 80 3.76 -8.89 6.56
CA ARG A 80 4.83 -7.96 6.20
C ARG A 80 4.32 -6.52 6.20
N GLU A 81 3.23 -6.21 5.50
CA GLU A 81 2.75 -4.84 5.41
C GLU A 81 2.19 -4.29 6.73
N VAL A 82 1.53 -5.14 7.52
CA VAL A 82 0.80 -4.67 8.70
C VAL A 82 1.64 -4.73 9.97
N ASP A 83 2.49 -5.74 10.12
CA ASP A 83 3.22 -6.00 11.36
C ASP A 83 4.73 -5.70 11.23
N VAL A 84 5.37 -6.02 10.11
CA VAL A 84 6.82 -5.81 9.93
C VAL A 84 7.11 -4.37 9.50
N ASN A 85 6.47 -3.92 8.42
CA ASN A 85 6.64 -2.57 7.88
C ASN A 85 5.86 -1.52 8.65
N ARG A 86 4.91 -1.97 9.49
CA ARG A 86 3.81 -1.18 10.06
C ARG A 86 2.91 -0.62 8.95
N TRP A 87 1.61 -0.74 9.17
CA TRP A 87 0.63 -0.10 8.30
C TRP A 87 0.66 1.42 8.55
N THR A 88 0.94 2.20 7.52
CA THR A 88 1.04 3.68 7.65
C THR A 88 -0.11 4.42 6.97
N ALA A 89 -0.96 3.71 6.22
CA ALA A 89 -1.97 4.35 5.40
C ALA A 89 -3.15 4.98 6.16
N ASN A 90 -3.27 4.70 7.46
CA ASN A 90 -4.21 5.33 8.38
C ASN A 90 -3.50 6.10 9.52
N ASP A 91 -2.21 6.39 9.39
CA ASP A 91 -1.50 7.16 10.41
C ASP A 91 -2.01 8.62 10.43
N PRO A 92 -2.35 9.19 11.61
CA PRO A 92 -2.79 10.58 11.70
C PRO A 92 -1.64 11.55 11.42
N TRP A 93 -1.98 12.81 11.06
CA TRP A 93 -1.05 13.87 10.67
C TRP A 93 0.09 14.18 11.67
N VAL A 94 -0.08 13.78 12.94
CA VAL A 94 0.92 13.94 14.02
C VAL A 94 2.05 12.92 13.96
N ILE A 95 1.93 11.90 13.11
CA ILE A 95 2.94 10.85 12.93
C ILE A 95 3.78 11.17 11.69
N PRO A 96 5.12 11.07 11.74
CA PRO A 96 5.99 11.43 10.61
C PRO A 96 5.70 10.72 9.30
N SER A 97 5.16 9.51 9.36
CA SER A 97 4.73 8.72 8.20
C SER A 97 3.60 9.37 7.40
N SER A 98 2.82 10.29 7.97
CA SER A 98 1.75 10.98 7.25
C SER A 98 2.27 11.89 6.13
N LEU A 99 3.57 12.20 6.13
CA LEU A 99 4.25 12.95 5.06
C LEU A 99 4.98 12.01 4.08
N LEU A 100 4.92 10.70 4.29
CA LEU A 100 5.35 9.68 3.35
C LEU A 100 4.11 9.17 2.61
N ASP A 101 3.88 9.63 1.39
CA ASP A 101 2.76 9.24 0.51
C ASP A 101 3.03 7.92 -0.24
N ASN A 102 4.25 7.73 -0.75
CA ASN A 102 4.61 6.58 -1.60
C ASN A 102 4.31 5.21 -0.94
N MET A 103 4.72 5.05 0.33
CA MET A 103 4.61 3.78 1.06
C MET A 103 3.14 3.42 1.37
N PRO A 104 2.31 4.30 1.96
CA PRO A 104 0.86 4.10 2.06
C PRO A 104 0.19 3.69 0.75
N HIS A 105 0.49 4.36 -0.36
CA HIS A 105 -0.11 4.04 -1.65
C HIS A 105 0.31 2.66 -2.16
N PHE A 106 1.59 2.30 -2.01
CA PHE A 106 2.08 0.96 -2.28
C PHE A 106 1.37 -0.11 -1.43
N GLN A 107 1.28 0.11 -0.11
CA GLN A 107 0.60 -0.78 0.83
C GLN A 107 -0.88 -0.99 0.49
N GLN A 108 -1.59 0.09 0.17
CA GLN A 108 -2.98 0.01 -0.30
C GLN A 108 -3.11 -0.78 -1.60
N GLY A 109 -2.17 -0.61 -2.54
CA GLY A 109 -2.10 -1.41 -3.76
C GLY A 109 -1.94 -2.92 -3.49
N VAL A 110 -1.07 -3.28 -2.54
CA VAL A 110 -0.86 -4.68 -2.12
C VAL A 110 -2.13 -5.26 -1.50
N ILE A 111 -2.74 -4.58 -0.52
CA ILE A 111 -3.97 -5.07 0.13
C ILE A 111 -5.13 -5.16 -0.87
N TYR A 112 -5.24 -4.23 -1.80
CA TYR A 112 -6.24 -4.30 -2.87
C TYR A 112 -6.10 -5.58 -3.70
N ALA A 113 -4.89 -5.92 -4.14
CA ALA A 113 -4.62 -7.14 -4.89
C ALA A 113 -4.94 -8.41 -4.07
N LEU A 114 -4.57 -8.42 -2.79
CA LEU A 114 -4.87 -9.51 -1.86
C LEU A 114 -6.38 -9.66 -1.61
N SER A 115 -7.11 -8.56 -1.55
CA SER A 115 -8.58 -8.54 -1.47
C SER A 115 -9.21 -9.19 -2.70
N ARG A 116 -8.74 -8.81 -3.90
CA ARG A 116 -9.18 -9.45 -5.16
C ARG A 116 -8.87 -10.93 -5.18
N PHE A 117 -7.67 -11.33 -4.77
CA PHE A 117 -7.29 -12.74 -4.66
C PHE A 117 -8.17 -13.50 -3.67
N ALA A 118 -8.43 -12.97 -2.47
CA ALA A 118 -9.28 -13.63 -1.49
C ALA A 118 -10.73 -13.82 -1.98
N ILE A 119 -11.25 -12.86 -2.77
CA ILE A 119 -12.55 -13.00 -3.44
C ILE A 119 -12.51 -14.16 -4.44
N GLU A 120 -11.52 -14.20 -5.33
CA GLU A 120 -11.42 -15.30 -6.32
C GLU A 120 -11.16 -16.67 -5.66
N MET A 121 -10.41 -16.70 -4.56
CA MET A 121 -10.24 -17.89 -3.73
C MET A 121 -11.59 -18.35 -3.17
N SER A 122 -12.39 -17.43 -2.64
CA SER A 122 -13.72 -17.72 -2.12
C SER A 122 -14.67 -18.21 -3.23
N ASP A 123 -14.64 -17.56 -4.40
CA ASP A 123 -15.60 -17.74 -5.50
C ASP A 123 -15.31 -18.95 -6.40
N GLN A 124 -14.04 -19.25 -6.66
CA GLN A 124 -13.65 -20.26 -7.66
C GLN A 124 -12.84 -21.41 -7.04
N ILE A 125 -11.74 -21.10 -6.35
CA ILE A 125 -10.73 -22.11 -5.99
C ILE A 125 -11.10 -22.88 -4.71
N GLY A 126 -11.70 -22.22 -3.73
CA GLY A 126 -11.99 -22.75 -2.40
C GLY A 126 -13.20 -23.69 -2.32
N ARG A 127 -13.76 -24.09 -3.48
CA ARG A 127 -15.01 -24.86 -3.57
C ARG A 127 -14.92 -25.91 -4.70
N THR A 128 -15.53 -27.08 -4.49
CA THR A 128 -15.51 -28.20 -5.45
C THR A 128 -16.40 -27.98 -6.67
N ARG A 129 -17.47 -27.20 -6.52
CA ARG A 129 -18.38 -26.78 -7.61
C ARG A 129 -18.80 -25.34 -7.35
N GLY A 130 -19.14 -24.60 -8.41
CA GLY A 130 -19.62 -23.22 -8.28
C GLY A 130 -20.84 -23.05 -7.36
N SER A 131 -21.67 -24.10 -7.23
CA SER A 131 -22.84 -24.15 -6.34
C SER A 131 -22.57 -24.72 -4.94
N SER A 132 -21.35 -25.13 -4.63
CA SER A 132 -20.97 -25.60 -3.29
C SER A 132 -20.95 -24.43 -2.28
N GLU A 133 -21.17 -24.75 -1.00
CA GLU A 133 -21.02 -23.77 0.09
C GLU A 133 -19.61 -23.18 0.05
N VAL A 134 -19.54 -21.87 0.23
CA VAL A 134 -18.30 -21.11 0.28
C VAL A 134 -17.52 -21.47 1.55
N ASP A 135 -16.20 -21.64 1.46
CA ASP A 135 -15.41 -21.82 2.68
C ASP A 135 -15.49 -20.57 3.57
N LYS A 136 -15.90 -20.77 4.81
CA LYS A 136 -16.17 -19.68 5.77
C LYS A 136 -14.95 -18.84 6.07
N ASN A 137 -13.75 -19.42 6.09
CA ASN A 137 -12.53 -18.68 6.36
C ASN A 137 -12.16 -17.79 5.15
N LEU A 138 -12.31 -18.30 3.92
CA LEU A 138 -12.06 -17.50 2.71
C LEU A 138 -13.08 -16.37 2.54
N ASP A 139 -14.37 -16.64 2.76
CA ASP A 139 -15.42 -15.62 2.67
C ASP A 139 -15.17 -14.48 3.67
N LYS A 140 -14.85 -14.84 4.91
CA LYS A 140 -14.51 -13.87 5.96
C LYS A 140 -13.24 -13.10 5.65
N ALA A 141 -12.19 -13.76 5.16
CA ALA A 141 -10.95 -13.09 4.73
C ALA A 141 -11.23 -12.07 3.61
N ALA A 142 -12.03 -12.45 2.61
CA ALA A 142 -12.41 -11.58 1.51
C ALA A 142 -13.22 -10.36 2.00
N GLY A 143 -14.14 -10.55 2.95
CA GLY A 143 -14.87 -9.44 3.58
C GLY A 143 -13.95 -8.49 4.35
N LEU A 144 -13.02 -9.04 5.15
CA LEU A 144 -12.10 -8.25 5.98
C LEU A 144 -11.09 -7.45 5.14
N LEU A 145 -10.61 -8.00 4.01
CA LEU A 145 -9.68 -7.30 3.11
C LEU A 145 -10.35 -6.23 2.25
N LYS A 146 -11.69 -6.18 2.17
CA LYS A 146 -12.41 -5.06 1.56
C LYS A 146 -12.48 -3.82 2.45
N TYR A 147 -12.13 -3.96 3.72
CA TYR A 147 -12.18 -2.84 4.65
C TYR A 147 -11.23 -1.71 4.22
N PRO A 148 -11.65 -0.42 4.26
CA PRO A 148 -10.81 0.68 3.83
C PRO A 148 -9.49 0.75 4.60
N GLY A 149 -8.42 1.17 3.92
CA GLY A 149 -7.05 1.17 4.46
C GLY A 149 -6.68 2.39 5.28
N ASP A 150 -7.57 3.36 5.37
CA ASP A 150 -7.37 4.71 5.91
C ASP A 150 -8.15 4.97 7.22
N ILE A 151 -8.83 3.96 7.76
CA ILE A 151 -9.60 4.10 9.00
C ILE A 151 -8.69 3.99 10.22
N TRP A 152 -8.52 5.12 10.91
CA TRP A 152 -7.83 5.22 12.19
C TRP A 152 -8.78 5.05 13.39
N VAL A 153 -8.24 4.91 14.61
CA VAL A 153 -9.00 4.69 15.86
C VAL A 153 -10.07 5.76 16.08
N PHE A 154 -9.78 7.01 15.74
CA PHE A 154 -10.69 8.14 15.86
C PHE A 154 -10.85 8.82 14.50
N ASP A 155 -11.79 8.31 13.70
CA ASP A 155 -12.19 8.97 12.46
C ASP A 155 -13.49 9.77 12.69
N LEU A 156 -13.33 11.08 12.93
CA LEU A 156 -14.44 12.01 13.15
C LEU A 156 -15.37 12.15 11.95
N SER A 157 -14.99 11.66 10.77
CA SER A 157 -15.85 11.65 9.58
C SER A 157 -16.81 10.44 9.54
N THR A 158 -16.48 9.34 10.23
CA THR A 158 -17.31 8.13 10.28
C THR A 158 -17.95 7.87 11.64
N SER A 159 -17.28 8.15 12.76
CA SER A 159 -17.88 8.03 14.11
C SER A 159 -17.10 8.78 15.21
N LEU A 160 -17.83 9.29 16.20
CA LEU A 160 -17.25 9.84 17.44
C LEU A 160 -16.78 8.75 18.42
N MET A 161 -17.10 7.47 18.16
CA MET A 161 -16.69 6.32 18.97
C MET A 161 -15.49 5.59 18.34
N PRO A 162 -14.62 4.93 19.14
CA PRO A 162 -13.49 4.18 18.60
C PRO A 162 -13.94 3.07 17.64
N THR A 163 -13.46 3.10 16.40
CA THR A 163 -13.73 2.06 15.39
C THR A 163 -12.61 1.03 15.34
N ALA A 164 -12.88 -0.12 14.73
CA ALA A 164 -11.85 -1.13 14.52
C ALA A 164 -10.91 -0.67 13.40
N THR A 165 -9.64 -0.47 13.73
CA THR A 165 -8.64 0.05 12.77
C THR A 165 -8.41 -0.90 11.59
N SER A 166 -7.98 -0.35 10.45
CA SER A 166 -7.65 -1.13 9.24
C SER A 166 -6.68 -2.27 9.53
N GLU A 167 -5.64 -2.04 10.34
CA GLU A 167 -4.67 -3.08 10.73
C GLU A 167 -5.31 -4.23 11.48
N LYS A 168 -6.29 -3.94 12.35
CA LYS A 168 -7.01 -4.97 13.10
C LYS A 168 -7.79 -5.89 12.15
N GLN A 169 -8.42 -5.31 11.12
CA GLN A 169 -9.15 -6.06 10.10
C GLN A 169 -8.20 -6.89 9.24
N TYR A 170 -7.07 -6.33 8.80
CA TYR A 170 -6.09 -7.06 7.99
C TYR A 170 -5.41 -8.18 8.78
N ARG A 171 -5.06 -7.96 10.06
CA ARG A 171 -4.60 -9.04 10.94
C ARG A 171 -5.65 -10.13 11.12
N ALA A 172 -6.92 -9.77 11.18
CA ALA A 172 -8.00 -10.75 11.21
C ALA A 172 -8.08 -11.54 9.90
N ALA A 173 -8.02 -10.88 8.74
CA ALA A 173 -8.01 -11.55 7.44
C ALA A 173 -6.85 -12.54 7.32
N ARG A 174 -5.65 -12.14 7.76
CA ARG A 174 -4.48 -13.03 7.81
C ARG A 174 -4.75 -14.30 8.62
N ARG A 175 -5.37 -14.18 9.81
CA ARG A 175 -5.70 -15.35 10.62
C ARG A 175 -6.67 -16.29 9.91
N GLU A 176 -7.65 -15.74 9.20
CA GLU A 176 -8.61 -16.54 8.43
C GLU A 176 -7.93 -17.25 7.25
N LEU A 177 -7.04 -16.59 6.51
CA LEU A 177 -6.26 -17.23 5.43
C LEU A 177 -5.38 -18.37 5.96
N LEU A 178 -4.70 -18.16 7.10
CA LEU A 178 -3.90 -19.21 7.74
C LEU A 178 -4.76 -20.38 8.22
N ALA A 179 -5.93 -20.10 8.82
CA ALA A 179 -6.85 -21.13 9.27
C ALA A 179 -7.40 -21.96 8.09
N TYR A 180 -7.74 -21.32 6.96
CA TYR A 180 -8.09 -22.02 5.73
C TYR A 180 -6.95 -22.94 5.27
N ASN A 181 -5.72 -22.43 5.23
CA ASN A 181 -4.57 -23.20 4.73
C ASN A 181 -4.28 -24.43 5.61
N GLN A 182 -4.35 -24.26 6.93
CA GLN A 182 -4.21 -25.37 7.88
C GLN A 182 -5.30 -26.43 7.68
N ARG A 183 -6.55 -26.01 7.44
CA ARG A 183 -7.65 -26.93 7.12
C ARG A 183 -7.43 -27.62 5.78
N LEU A 184 -6.88 -26.92 4.79
CA LEU A 184 -6.55 -27.49 3.48
C LEU A 184 -5.51 -28.60 3.63
N ALA A 185 -4.43 -28.37 4.39
CA ALA A 185 -3.42 -29.39 4.68
C ALA A 185 -3.99 -30.60 5.43
N ALA A 186 -4.99 -30.39 6.30
CA ALA A 186 -5.70 -31.45 7.01
C ALA A 186 -6.76 -32.17 6.15
N GLY A 187 -6.97 -31.78 4.89
CA GLY A 187 -8.03 -32.32 4.03
C GLY A 187 -9.45 -31.90 4.42
N ALA A 188 -9.59 -30.90 5.29
CA ALA A 188 -10.86 -30.34 5.77
C ALA A 188 -11.33 -29.09 5.01
N ALA A 189 -10.57 -28.68 3.99
CA ALA A 189 -10.93 -27.64 3.03
C ALA A 189 -10.50 -28.08 1.62
N VAL A 190 -11.10 -27.48 0.59
CA VAL A 190 -10.85 -27.85 -0.80
C VAL A 190 -10.11 -26.72 -1.49
N PHE A 191 -9.03 -27.04 -2.18
CA PHE A 191 -8.37 -26.17 -3.15
C PHE A 191 -8.47 -26.86 -4.50
N ASP A 192 -9.42 -26.41 -5.30
CA ASP A 192 -9.78 -27.02 -6.57
C ASP A 192 -8.85 -26.52 -7.69
N ARG A 193 -7.91 -27.41 -8.06
CA ARG A 193 -6.83 -27.16 -9.04
C ARG A 193 -7.26 -27.38 -10.49
N ARG A 194 -8.53 -27.20 -10.84
CA ARG A 194 -8.98 -27.34 -12.23
C ARG A 194 -8.59 -26.13 -13.10
N ALA A 195 -8.45 -26.37 -14.40
CA ALA A 195 -8.04 -25.36 -15.38
C ALA A 195 -9.02 -24.19 -15.51
N ASP A 196 -10.33 -24.43 -15.35
CA ASP A 196 -11.38 -23.40 -15.38
C ASP A 196 -11.30 -22.45 -14.17
N ASN A 197 -10.94 -22.95 -13.00
CA ASN A 197 -10.72 -22.11 -11.82
C ASN A 197 -9.50 -21.20 -11.98
N LEU A 198 -8.40 -21.73 -12.54
CA LEU A 198 -7.23 -20.93 -12.87
C LEU A 198 -7.54 -19.89 -13.95
N LEU A 199 -8.27 -20.30 -14.99
CA LEU A 199 -8.77 -19.42 -16.05
C LEU A 199 -9.55 -18.24 -15.47
N ALA A 200 -10.54 -18.50 -14.63
CA ALA A 200 -11.36 -17.46 -14.01
C ALA A 200 -10.51 -16.46 -13.20
N THR A 201 -9.55 -16.98 -12.43
CA THR A 201 -8.61 -16.16 -11.63
C THR A 201 -7.75 -15.26 -12.51
N VAL A 202 -7.13 -15.83 -13.55
CA VAL A 202 -6.29 -15.10 -14.51
C VAL A 202 -7.10 -14.04 -15.26
N ASP A 203 -8.32 -14.37 -15.69
CA ASP A 203 -9.20 -13.44 -16.38
C ASP A 203 -9.62 -12.28 -15.48
N ARG A 204 -9.89 -12.54 -14.20
CA ARG A 204 -10.20 -11.47 -13.24
C ARG A 204 -9.02 -10.53 -13.08
N PHE A 205 -7.82 -11.07 -12.89
CA PHE A 205 -6.61 -10.26 -12.73
C PHE A 205 -6.34 -9.46 -14.02
N ALA A 206 -6.53 -10.04 -15.20
CA ALA A 206 -6.39 -9.34 -16.47
C ALA A 206 -7.42 -8.22 -16.66
N ALA A 207 -8.68 -8.44 -16.25
CA ALA A 207 -9.73 -7.42 -16.29
C ALA A 207 -9.39 -6.26 -15.35
N ASP A 208 -8.96 -6.59 -14.14
CA ASP A 208 -8.60 -5.61 -13.14
C ASP A 208 -7.36 -4.81 -13.59
N LEU A 209 -6.33 -5.43 -14.17
CA LEU A 209 -5.19 -4.71 -14.76
C LEU A 209 -5.66 -3.80 -15.90
N GLY A 210 -6.69 -4.19 -16.65
CA GLY A 210 -7.32 -3.32 -17.64
C GLY A 210 -7.89 -2.04 -17.02
N SER A 211 -8.50 -2.13 -15.83
CA SER A 211 -8.97 -0.95 -15.09
C SER A 211 -7.82 -0.04 -14.66
N ALA A 212 -6.71 -0.61 -14.16
CA ALA A 212 -5.54 0.19 -13.78
C ALA A 212 -4.89 0.87 -15.00
N SER A 213 -4.84 0.17 -16.15
CA SER A 213 -4.39 0.75 -17.41
C SER A 213 -5.24 1.95 -17.83
N ALA A 214 -6.57 1.86 -17.65
CA ALA A 214 -7.48 2.96 -17.99
C ALA A 214 -7.26 4.18 -17.08
N THR A 215 -6.98 3.97 -15.80
CA THR A 215 -6.61 5.07 -14.88
C THR A 215 -5.32 5.76 -15.31
N ILE A 216 -4.29 4.99 -15.70
CA ILE A 216 -3.05 5.54 -16.23
C ILE A 216 -3.32 6.33 -17.52
N ASP A 217 -4.05 5.75 -18.47
CA ASP A 217 -4.34 6.38 -19.76
C ASP A 217 -5.15 7.68 -19.61
N GLN A 218 -6.19 7.65 -18.77
CA GLN A 218 -6.97 8.83 -18.45
C GLN A 218 -6.06 9.95 -17.93
N HIS A 219 -5.22 9.64 -16.94
CA HIS A 219 -4.30 10.61 -16.39
C HIS A 219 -3.34 11.13 -17.47
N LEU A 220 -2.67 10.25 -18.21
CA LEU A 220 -1.76 10.64 -19.31
C LEU A 220 -2.42 11.54 -20.37
N SER A 221 -3.71 11.36 -20.66
CA SER A 221 -4.45 12.21 -21.60
C SER A 221 -4.85 13.57 -21.03
N GLU A 222 -5.05 13.65 -19.72
CA GLU A 222 -5.42 14.86 -18.99
C GLU A 222 -4.17 15.63 -18.49
N SER A 223 -3.01 14.98 -18.44
CA SER A 223 -1.74 15.54 -17.95
C SER A 223 -1.13 16.54 -18.95
N GLY A 224 -1.46 17.82 -18.75
CA GLY A 224 -0.64 18.99 -19.14
C GLY A 224 -0.01 19.70 -17.92
N GLY A 225 0.13 18.97 -16.80
CA GLY A 225 0.49 19.50 -15.48
C GLY A 225 2.00 19.67 -15.22
N PRO A 226 2.39 20.07 -13.99
CA PRO A 226 3.79 20.21 -13.60
C PRO A 226 4.54 18.87 -13.65
N LEU A 227 5.86 18.92 -13.87
CA LEU A 227 6.73 17.74 -14.03
C LEU A 227 6.70 16.78 -12.83
N VAL A 228 6.45 17.30 -11.62
CA VAL A 228 6.25 16.54 -10.39
C VAL A 228 4.84 16.84 -9.91
N ASP A 229 4.02 15.80 -9.83
CA ASP A 229 2.63 15.84 -9.42
C ASP A 229 2.40 14.73 -8.38
N PHE A 230 1.90 15.11 -7.21
CA PHE A 230 1.59 14.15 -6.14
C PHE A 230 0.55 13.11 -6.61
N VAL A 231 -0.37 13.48 -7.52
CA VAL A 231 -1.34 12.54 -8.07
C VAL A 231 -0.66 11.48 -8.95
N VAL A 232 0.35 11.87 -9.74
CA VAL A 232 1.14 10.93 -10.55
C VAL A 232 1.85 9.92 -9.66
N ASP A 233 2.44 10.41 -8.57
CA ASP A 233 3.14 9.59 -7.59
C ASP A 233 2.17 8.59 -6.91
N ASP A 234 1.02 9.06 -6.45
CA ASP A 234 -0.03 8.22 -5.84
C ASP A 234 -0.50 7.09 -6.77
N ILE A 235 -0.77 7.42 -8.05
CA ILE A 235 -1.18 6.44 -9.06
C ILE A 235 -0.07 5.44 -9.29
N PHE A 236 1.18 5.91 -9.38
CA PHE A 236 2.35 5.06 -9.64
C PHE A 236 2.55 4.05 -8.52
N TYR A 237 2.60 4.46 -7.24
CA TYR A 237 2.87 3.53 -6.14
C TYR A 237 1.70 2.60 -5.86
N ARG A 238 0.46 3.09 -5.97
CA ARG A 238 -0.73 2.23 -5.86
C ARG A 238 -0.75 1.14 -6.93
N THR A 239 -0.41 1.50 -8.16
CA THR A 239 -0.32 0.55 -9.27
C THR A 239 0.87 -0.39 -9.08
N LYS A 240 2.03 0.12 -8.64
CA LYS A 240 3.23 -0.67 -8.34
C LYS A 240 2.94 -1.75 -7.30
N GLY A 241 2.33 -1.38 -6.16
CA GLY A 241 1.99 -2.33 -5.09
C GLY A 241 1.04 -3.43 -5.56
N ARG A 242 0.09 -3.07 -6.42
CA ARG A 242 -0.85 -4.03 -7.01
C ARG A 242 -0.18 -4.99 -7.99
N LEU A 243 0.66 -4.49 -8.89
CA LEU A 243 1.44 -5.30 -9.84
C LEU A 243 2.42 -6.22 -9.11
N TYR A 244 3.07 -5.71 -8.08
CA TYR A 244 3.96 -6.45 -7.19
C TYR A 244 3.23 -7.61 -6.50
N ALA A 245 2.07 -7.36 -5.90
CA ALA A 245 1.30 -8.40 -5.24
C ALA A 245 0.79 -9.45 -6.24
N TYR A 246 0.32 -9.05 -7.42
CA TYR A 246 -0.06 -10.02 -8.46
C TYR A 246 1.10 -10.84 -8.99
N PHE A 247 2.28 -10.23 -9.17
CA PHE A 247 3.48 -10.97 -9.55
C PHE A 247 3.74 -12.12 -8.57
N LEU A 248 3.77 -11.84 -7.27
CA LEU A 248 4.02 -12.85 -6.26
C LEU A 248 2.89 -13.89 -6.18
N LEU A 249 1.63 -13.44 -6.17
CA LEU A 249 0.48 -14.33 -6.12
C LEU A 249 0.42 -15.27 -7.32
N LEU A 250 0.71 -14.78 -8.53
CA LEU A 250 0.79 -15.61 -9.72
C LEU A 250 2.00 -16.53 -9.69
N LYS A 251 3.16 -16.07 -9.22
CA LYS A 251 4.33 -16.95 -9.01
C LYS A 251 3.95 -18.14 -8.11
N ALA A 252 3.28 -17.89 -6.98
CA ALA A 252 2.85 -18.91 -6.04
C ALA A 252 1.68 -19.77 -6.58
N LEU A 253 0.71 -19.19 -7.28
CA LEU A 253 -0.34 -19.94 -7.97
C LEU A 253 0.24 -20.86 -9.06
N GLY A 254 1.33 -20.46 -9.71
CA GLY A 254 2.04 -21.30 -10.67
C GLY A 254 2.58 -22.58 -10.05
N GLU A 255 2.97 -22.54 -8.78
CA GLU A 255 3.36 -23.74 -8.01
C GLU A 255 2.11 -24.57 -7.64
N ASP A 256 1.05 -23.93 -7.14
CA ASP A 256 -0.20 -24.60 -6.78
C ASP A 256 -0.89 -25.29 -7.98
N PHE A 257 -0.78 -24.71 -9.18
CA PHE A 257 -1.37 -25.19 -10.43
C PHE A 257 -0.34 -25.81 -11.39
N ALA A 258 0.86 -26.17 -10.92
CA ALA A 258 1.92 -26.71 -11.77
C ALA A 258 1.46 -27.88 -12.69
N PRO A 259 0.61 -28.83 -12.24
CA PRO A 259 0.08 -29.87 -13.13
C PRO A 259 -0.75 -29.31 -14.29
N VAL A 260 -1.64 -28.35 -14.04
CA VAL A 260 -2.47 -27.71 -15.07
C VAL A 260 -1.63 -26.93 -16.06
N LEU A 261 -0.66 -26.15 -15.56
CA LEU A 261 0.22 -25.36 -16.42
C LEU A 261 1.03 -26.25 -17.37
N LYS A 262 1.46 -27.41 -16.89
CA LYS A 262 2.17 -28.42 -17.68
C LYS A 262 1.25 -29.09 -18.70
N GLU A 263 0.07 -29.53 -18.28
CA GLU A 263 -0.90 -30.22 -19.14
C GLU A 263 -1.38 -29.32 -20.29
N ARG A 264 -1.69 -28.05 -19.99
CA ARG A 264 -2.15 -27.06 -20.97
C ARG A 264 -1.03 -26.41 -21.78
N GLN A 265 0.23 -26.80 -21.54
CA GLN A 265 1.42 -26.30 -22.24
C GLN A 265 1.56 -24.76 -22.21
N VAL A 266 1.10 -24.12 -21.13
CA VAL A 266 1.13 -22.65 -20.97
C VAL A 266 2.36 -22.13 -20.24
N ALA A 267 3.24 -23.02 -19.76
CA ALA A 267 4.38 -22.68 -18.90
C ALA A 267 5.28 -21.55 -19.47
N THR A 268 5.55 -21.56 -20.78
CA THR A 268 6.37 -20.52 -21.43
C THR A 268 5.70 -19.15 -21.35
N VAL A 269 4.43 -19.04 -21.74
CA VAL A 269 3.68 -17.76 -21.71
C VAL A 269 3.51 -17.29 -20.26
N TYR A 270 3.29 -18.23 -19.32
CA TYR A 270 3.23 -17.95 -17.89
C TYR A 270 4.52 -17.32 -17.36
N GLY A 271 5.69 -17.88 -17.70
CA GLY A 271 6.98 -17.32 -17.31
C GLY A 271 7.24 -15.94 -17.91
N GLN A 272 6.82 -15.70 -19.15
CA GLN A 272 6.93 -14.38 -19.77
C GLN A 272 6.00 -13.34 -19.11
N MET A 273 4.80 -13.76 -18.69
CA MET A 273 3.87 -12.93 -17.92
C MET A 273 4.45 -12.52 -16.57
N LEU A 274 5.03 -13.47 -15.83
CA LEU A 274 5.73 -13.20 -14.58
C LEU A 274 6.91 -12.23 -14.80
N THR A 275 7.67 -12.38 -15.89
CA THR A 275 8.77 -11.47 -16.24
C THR A 275 8.27 -10.04 -16.45
N SER A 276 7.16 -9.84 -17.18
CA SER A 276 6.59 -8.52 -17.41
C SER A 276 6.07 -7.88 -16.11
N LEU A 277 5.38 -8.64 -15.27
CA LEU A 277 4.92 -8.14 -13.96
C LEU A 277 6.09 -7.78 -13.06
N ALA A 278 7.14 -8.61 -13.02
CA ALA A 278 8.33 -8.34 -12.23
C ALA A 278 9.08 -7.09 -12.71
N ALA A 279 9.13 -6.83 -14.03
CA ALA A 279 9.72 -5.62 -14.57
C ALA A 279 8.98 -4.35 -14.07
N ALA A 280 7.64 -4.39 -14.04
CA ALA A 280 6.85 -3.29 -13.52
C ALA A 280 6.99 -3.13 -11.99
N ALA A 281 7.04 -4.24 -11.26
CA ALA A 281 7.16 -4.26 -9.80
C ALA A 281 8.52 -3.73 -9.30
N ARG A 282 9.59 -3.90 -10.09
CA ARG A 282 10.95 -3.43 -9.80
C ARG A 282 11.22 -1.96 -10.18
N LEU A 283 10.24 -1.24 -10.75
CA LEU A 283 10.45 0.17 -11.09
C LEU A 283 10.65 0.99 -9.81
N ASP A 284 11.85 1.53 -9.62
CA ASP A 284 12.24 2.27 -8.41
C ASP A 284 12.85 3.64 -8.75
N PRO A 285 12.01 4.61 -9.20
CA PRO A 285 12.50 5.95 -9.47
C PRO A 285 12.74 6.71 -8.16
N LEU A 286 13.83 7.47 -8.09
CA LEU A 286 14.09 8.37 -6.95
C LEU A 286 12.99 9.41 -6.76
N ILE A 287 12.41 9.88 -7.87
CA ILE A 287 11.28 10.81 -7.92
C ILE A 287 10.39 10.34 -9.06
N VAL A 288 9.09 10.19 -8.81
CA VAL A 288 8.14 9.90 -9.88
C VAL A 288 7.89 11.18 -10.67
N VAL A 289 8.18 11.08 -11.97
CA VAL A 289 8.05 12.18 -12.93
C VAL A 289 7.02 11.81 -13.99
N GLY A 290 6.07 12.72 -14.22
CA GLY A 290 5.00 12.62 -15.22
C GLY A 290 5.29 13.48 -16.45
N GLY A 291 6.47 13.33 -17.06
CA GLY A 291 6.83 14.10 -18.27
C GLY A 291 5.87 13.83 -19.44
N THR A 292 5.89 14.65 -20.48
CA THR A 292 5.10 14.32 -21.69
C THR A 292 5.58 13.00 -22.30
N PRO A 293 4.70 12.11 -22.79
CA PRO A 293 5.12 10.81 -23.33
C PRO A 293 6.14 10.89 -24.48
N ASP A 294 6.14 11.98 -25.25
CA ASP A 294 7.07 12.30 -26.34
C ASP A 294 8.13 13.35 -25.95
N GLY A 295 8.28 13.62 -24.65
CA GLY A 295 9.14 14.67 -24.12
C GLY A 295 10.63 14.41 -24.33
N LEU A 296 11.38 15.48 -24.58
CA LEU A 296 12.83 15.41 -24.81
C LEU A 296 13.67 15.25 -23.53
N TYR A 297 13.20 15.81 -22.41
CA TYR A 297 14.04 16.02 -21.22
C TYR A 297 13.69 15.18 -20.00
N PHE A 298 12.44 14.73 -19.88
CA PHE A 298 11.95 14.07 -18.66
C PHE A 298 11.26 12.76 -19.01
N PRO A 299 11.54 11.66 -18.28
CA PRO A 299 10.82 10.41 -18.48
C PRO A 299 9.37 10.55 -18.01
N ASN A 300 8.51 9.69 -18.58
CA ASN A 300 7.17 9.47 -18.06
C ASN A 300 7.11 8.08 -17.41
N HIS A 301 7.23 8.05 -16.08
CA HIS A 301 7.27 6.78 -15.33
C HIS A 301 5.94 6.03 -15.38
N LEU A 302 4.82 6.74 -15.40
CA LEU A 302 3.49 6.14 -15.55
C LEU A 302 3.33 5.46 -16.92
N ALA A 303 3.83 6.08 -18.00
CA ALA A 303 3.81 5.48 -19.34
C ALA A 303 4.67 4.21 -19.40
N VAL A 304 5.86 4.21 -18.78
CA VAL A 304 6.73 3.03 -18.69
C VAL A 304 6.06 1.91 -17.87
N GLN A 305 5.48 2.24 -16.72
CA GLN A 305 4.73 1.29 -15.90
C GLN A 305 3.51 0.73 -16.65
N GLY A 306 2.78 1.60 -17.35
CA GLY A 306 1.65 1.26 -18.20
C GLY A 306 2.01 0.29 -19.33
N PHE A 307 3.18 0.47 -19.96
CA PHE A 307 3.69 -0.46 -20.97
C PHE A 307 3.87 -1.88 -20.42
N TYR A 308 4.56 -2.03 -19.28
CA TYR A 308 4.76 -3.35 -18.67
C TYR A 308 3.45 -3.97 -18.18
N LEU A 309 2.57 -3.16 -17.59
CA LEU A 309 1.24 -3.56 -17.17
C LEU A 309 0.42 -4.09 -18.36
N LEU A 310 0.39 -3.38 -19.48
CA LEU A 310 -0.35 -3.79 -20.68
C LEU A 310 0.23 -5.07 -21.27
N ARG A 311 1.57 -5.21 -21.30
CA ARG A 311 2.24 -6.44 -21.73
C ARG A 311 1.83 -7.63 -20.86
N ALA A 312 1.89 -7.48 -19.53
CA ALA A 312 1.46 -8.52 -18.59
C ALA A 312 -0.02 -8.89 -18.77
N ARG A 313 -0.90 -7.89 -18.94
CA ARG A 313 -2.33 -8.09 -19.19
C ARG A 313 -2.58 -8.88 -20.47
N THR A 314 -1.90 -8.54 -21.55
CA THR A 314 -2.01 -9.27 -22.84
C THR A 314 -1.61 -10.73 -22.66
N GLN A 315 -0.52 -10.99 -21.93
CA GLN A 315 -0.07 -12.36 -21.67
C GLN A 315 -1.03 -13.13 -20.74
N LEU A 316 -1.64 -12.47 -19.75
CA LEU A 316 -2.72 -13.08 -18.95
C LEU A 316 -3.92 -13.47 -19.83
N ARG A 317 -4.34 -12.62 -20.77
CA ARG A 317 -5.42 -12.95 -21.72
C ARG A 317 -5.05 -14.08 -22.67
N GLU A 318 -3.79 -14.15 -23.10
CA GLU A 318 -3.29 -15.28 -23.90
C GLU A 318 -3.36 -16.59 -23.10
N ILE A 319 -2.90 -16.58 -21.84
CA ILE A 319 -3.00 -17.73 -20.94
C ILE A 319 -4.46 -18.15 -20.77
N ALA A 320 -5.37 -17.20 -20.52
CA ALA A 320 -6.80 -17.47 -20.41
C ALA A 320 -7.35 -18.15 -21.68
N ASN A 321 -7.05 -17.61 -22.86
CA ASN A 321 -7.47 -18.19 -24.14
C ASN A 321 -6.93 -19.61 -24.37
N ILE A 322 -5.73 -19.94 -23.86
CA ILE A 322 -5.18 -21.29 -23.95
C ILE A 322 -5.86 -22.23 -22.95
N LEU A 323 -6.09 -21.79 -21.71
CA LEU A 323 -6.77 -22.59 -20.68
C LEU A 323 -8.22 -22.93 -21.03
N GLN A 324 -8.87 -22.11 -21.85
CA GLN A 324 -10.23 -22.34 -22.33
C GLN A 324 -10.34 -23.47 -23.38
N LYS A 325 -9.25 -23.75 -24.11
CA LYS A 325 -9.20 -24.80 -25.16
C LYS A 325 -8.82 -26.14 -24.54
#